data_AF-X6LP21-F1
#
_entry.id   AF-X6LP21-F1
#
_cell.length_a   1.000
_cell.length_b   1.000
_cell.length_c   1.000
_cell.angle_alpha   90.00
_cell.angle_beta   90.00
_cell.angle_gamma   90.00
#
_symmetry.space_group_name_H-M   'P 1'
#
loop_
_entity.id
_entity.type
_entity.pdbx_description
1 polymer ?
#
loop_
_entity_poly.entity_id
_entity_poly.type
_entity_poly.pdbx_seq_one_letter_code
_entity_poly.pdbx_strand_id
1 'polypeptide(L)'
;DLITTSMTYLWPFSKEQMNGYIDKFVKMNKKNKMNDNLDWTIQQYEETLNNFPNLNKMMEEPFLLRMILTVLPSLMKQHPIGTKISKAQIYEAFNEQWIDIHVKNIVNKLSELRIQISPKKIKLAFQQYCQNLGFEMFMQGNQVATENDYKVYEKDKIWKTKSEDEKLEIKENQSNTTVPKKQDIWYQYFNGDSIAKYVLRKVGDNKYQF
;
A
#
# COMPACT_ATOMS: atom_id res chain seq x y z
N ASP A 1 -11.38 -22.27 -40.33
CA ASP A 1 -10.70 -22.75 -39.11
C ASP A 1 -11.22 -22.02 -37.87
N LEU A 2 -11.82 -22.76 -36.94
CA LEU A 2 -12.25 -22.24 -35.64
C LEU A 2 -11.05 -22.30 -34.69
N ILE A 3 -10.59 -21.14 -34.21
CA ILE A 3 -9.52 -21.06 -33.21
C ILE A 3 -10.12 -21.46 -31.85
N THR A 4 -9.92 -22.71 -31.44
CA THR A 4 -10.30 -23.17 -30.10
C THR A 4 -9.30 -22.61 -29.09
N THR A 5 -9.68 -21.59 -28.34
CA THR A 5 -8.84 -21.06 -27.26
C THR A 5 -8.80 -22.09 -26.13
N SER A 6 -7.61 -22.65 -25.86
CA SER A 6 -7.42 -23.53 -24.70
C SER A 6 -7.47 -22.70 -23.41
N MET A 7 -8.33 -23.12 -22.47
CA MET A 7 -8.43 -22.50 -21.15
C MET A 7 -7.55 -23.25 -20.16
N THR A 8 -6.65 -22.53 -19.50
CA THR A 8 -5.80 -23.06 -18.42
C THR A 8 -6.29 -22.52 -17.09
N TYR A 9 -6.47 -23.39 -16.10
CA TYR A 9 -6.92 -23.04 -14.76
C TYR A 9 -5.76 -23.15 -13.76
N LEU A 10 -5.70 -22.22 -12.81
CA LEU A 10 -4.79 -22.34 -11.68
C LEU A 10 -5.38 -23.28 -10.64
N TRP A 11 -4.67 -24.38 -10.37
CA TRP A 11 -5.07 -25.35 -9.37
C TRP A 11 -4.53 -24.98 -7.98
N PRO A 12 -5.30 -25.19 -6.89
CA PRO A 12 -4.81 -24.96 -5.54
C PRO A 12 -3.61 -25.86 -5.19
N PHE A 13 -2.81 -25.45 -4.22
CA PHE A 13 -1.66 -26.25 -3.77
C PHE A 13 -2.09 -27.57 -3.15
N SER A 14 -1.37 -28.64 -3.52
CA SER A 14 -1.41 -29.92 -2.82
C SER A 14 -0.74 -29.82 -1.44
N LYS A 15 -1.00 -30.80 -0.56
CA LYS A 15 -0.33 -30.87 0.75
C LYS A 15 1.20 -30.90 0.63
N GLU A 16 1.72 -31.65 -0.34
CA GLU A 16 3.15 -31.72 -0.61
C GLU A 16 3.71 -30.37 -1.06
N GLN A 17 2.98 -29.65 -1.92
CA GLN A 17 3.37 -28.30 -2.36
C GLN A 17 3.36 -27.30 -1.20
N MET A 18 2.37 -27.37 -0.30
CA MET A 18 2.32 -26.53 0.90
C MET A 18 3.51 -26.80 1.82
N ASN A 19 3.81 -28.06 2.12
CA ASN A 19 4.94 -28.44 2.97
C ASN A 19 6.28 -28.00 2.35
N GLY A 20 6.46 -28.22 1.05
CA GLY A 20 7.63 -27.74 0.32
C GLY A 20 7.74 -26.21 0.29
N TYR A 21 6.62 -25.49 0.31
CA TYR A 21 6.61 -24.04 0.44
C TYR A 21 7.05 -23.58 1.83
N ILE A 22 6.56 -24.22 2.90
CA ILE A 22 6.93 -23.90 4.29
C ILE A 22 8.43 -24.06 4.50
N ASP A 23 9.02 -25.17 4.02
CA ASP A 23 10.47 -25.39 4.08
C ASP A 23 11.26 -24.26 3.40
N LYS A 24 10.87 -23.90 2.16
CA LYS A 24 11.49 -22.80 1.41
C LYS A 24 11.31 -21.45 2.12
N PHE A 25 10.13 -21.20 2.67
CA PHE A 25 9.80 -19.98 3.41
C PHE A 25 10.72 -19.81 4.62
N VAL A 26 10.87 -20.85 5.45
CA VAL A 26 11.74 -20.82 6.64
C VAL A 26 13.20 -20.58 6.26
N LYS A 27 13.71 -21.29 5.24
CA LYS A 27 15.08 -21.10 4.73
C LYS A 27 15.31 -19.68 4.20
N MET A 28 14.37 -19.15 3.44
CA MET A 28 14.47 -17.81 2.85
C MET A 28 14.34 -16.70 3.90
N ASN A 29 13.46 -16.87 4.89
CA ASN A 29 13.29 -15.92 5.98
C ASN A 29 14.59 -15.76 6.78
N LYS A 30 15.24 -16.88 7.14
CA LYS A 30 16.54 -16.89 7.84
C LYS A 30 17.64 -16.19 7.05
N LYS A 31 17.72 -16.43 5.74
CA LYS A 31 18.75 -15.82 4.86
C LYS A 31 18.56 -14.32 4.70
N ASN A 32 17.32 -13.87 4.50
CA ASN A 32 17.02 -12.51 4.05
C ASN A 32 16.52 -11.58 5.15
N LYS A 33 16.33 -12.08 6.38
CA LYS A 33 15.74 -11.33 7.50
C LYS A 33 14.40 -10.68 7.12
N MET A 34 13.51 -11.46 6.49
CA MET A 34 12.26 -10.91 5.93
C MET A 34 11.26 -10.46 7.00
N ASN A 35 11.29 -11.07 8.18
CA ASN A 35 10.48 -10.67 9.33
C ASN A 35 11.21 -10.96 10.65
N ASP A 36 10.61 -10.54 11.77
CA ASP A 36 11.15 -10.71 13.12
C ASP A 36 11.12 -12.18 13.60
N ASN A 37 10.52 -13.11 12.86
CA ASN A 37 10.32 -14.51 13.24
C ASN A 37 11.43 -15.44 12.71
N LEU A 38 12.70 -15.02 12.80
CA LEU A 38 13.85 -15.76 12.27
C LEU A 38 14.10 -17.10 12.97
N ASP A 39 13.66 -17.20 14.22
CA ASP A 39 13.89 -18.37 15.06
C ASP A 39 12.90 -19.50 14.80
N TRP A 40 11.83 -19.25 14.03
CA TRP A 40 10.81 -20.25 13.78
C TRP A 40 11.35 -21.40 12.92
N THR A 41 11.18 -22.62 13.41
CA THR A 41 11.52 -23.87 12.71
C THR A 41 10.33 -24.35 11.88
N ILE A 42 10.61 -25.23 10.92
CA ILE A 42 9.56 -25.89 10.11
C ILE A 42 8.56 -26.61 11.02
N GLN A 43 9.08 -27.35 12.01
CA GLN A 43 8.27 -28.06 12.98
C GLN A 43 7.35 -27.14 13.79
N GLN A 44 7.84 -25.97 14.21
CA GLN A 44 7.00 -24.99 14.92
C GLN A 44 5.86 -24.46 14.05
N TYR A 45 6.09 -24.21 12.76
CA TYR A 45 5.02 -23.84 11.83
C TYR A 45 4.00 -24.98 11.69
N GLU A 46 4.45 -26.21 11.48
CA GLU A 46 3.56 -27.37 11.32
C GLU A 46 2.71 -27.65 12.56
N GLU A 47 3.33 -27.71 13.74
CA GLU A 47 2.63 -27.90 15.03
C GLU A 47 1.61 -26.78 15.27
N THR A 48 1.97 -25.55 14.96
CA THR A 48 1.08 -24.40 15.09
C THR A 48 -0.11 -24.50 14.14
N LEU A 49 0.12 -24.81 12.86
CA LEU A 49 -0.95 -24.91 11.87
C LEU A 49 -1.93 -26.04 12.19
N ASN A 50 -1.46 -27.14 12.79
CA ASN A 50 -2.31 -28.23 13.26
C ASN A 50 -3.30 -27.78 14.35
N ASN A 51 -2.95 -26.76 15.15
CA ASN A 51 -3.84 -26.18 16.16
C ASN A 51 -4.97 -25.31 15.57
N PHE A 52 -4.89 -24.97 14.28
CA PHE A 52 -5.87 -24.15 13.56
C PHE A 52 -6.31 -24.82 12.25
N PRO A 53 -7.06 -25.93 12.32
CA PRO A 53 -7.38 -26.76 11.16
C PRO A 53 -8.17 -26.01 10.07
N ASN A 54 -8.87 -24.93 10.42
CA ASN A 54 -9.57 -24.06 9.47
C ASN A 54 -8.62 -23.31 8.52
N LEU A 55 -7.34 -23.14 8.88
CA LEU A 55 -6.35 -22.50 8.01
C LEU A 55 -5.93 -23.39 6.84
N ASN A 56 -6.00 -24.71 6.98
CA ASN A 56 -5.58 -25.66 5.96
C ASN A 56 -6.23 -25.39 4.60
N LYS A 57 -7.53 -25.08 4.58
CA LYS A 57 -8.23 -24.77 3.33
C LYS A 57 -7.77 -23.46 2.70
N MET A 58 -7.41 -22.46 3.51
CA MET A 58 -6.93 -21.17 3.03
C MET A 58 -5.51 -21.26 2.48
N MET A 59 -4.68 -22.13 3.06
CA MET A 59 -3.30 -22.36 2.63
C MET A 59 -3.16 -23.03 1.26
N GLU A 60 -4.23 -23.61 0.73
CA GLU A 60 -4.23 -24.10 -0.66
C GLU A 60 -4.07 -22.94 -1.66
N GLU A 61 -4.42 -21.70 -1.27
CA GLU A 61 -4.18 -20.49 -2.06
C GLU A 61 -2.73 -19.98 -1.80
N PRO A 62 -1.83 -19.96 -2.80
CA PRO A 62 -0.41 -19.67 -2.57
C PRO A 62 -0.13 -18.32 -1.91
N PHE A 63 -0.95 -17.31 -2.25
CA PHE A 63 -0.86 -15.98 -1.65
C PHE A 63 -1.26 -16.00 -0.17
N LEU A 64 -2.37 -16.69 0.17
CA LEU A 64 -2.80 -16.82 1.56
C LEU A 64 -1.85 -17.68 2.38
N LEU A 65 -1.27 -18.73 1.81
CA LEU A 65 -0.21 -19.50 2.47
C LEU A 65 0.93 -18.58 2.92
N ARG A 66 1.44 -17.74 2.00
CA ARG A 66 2.48 -16.76 2.34
C ARG A 66 2.04 -15.79 3.45
N MET A 67 0.83 -15.26 3.34
CA MET A 67 0.28 -14.32 4.33
C MET A 67 0.20 -14.98 5.71
N ILE A 68 -0.42 -16.16 5.80
CA ILE A 68 -0.56 -16.94 7.02
C ILE A 68 0.81 -17.19 7.65
N LEU A 69 1.78 -17.72 6.90
CA LEU A 69 3.12 -17.98 7.45
C LEU A 69 3.83 -16.70 7.93
N THR A 70 3.56 -15.56 7.31
CA THR A 70 4.15 -14.28 7.70
C THR A 70 3.63 -13.80 9.07
N VAL A 71 2.35 -14.01 9.34
CA VAL A 71 1.67 -13.46 10.52
C VAL A 71 1.34 -14.48 11.59
N LEU A 72 1.53 -15.78 11.32
CA LEU A 72 1.14 -16.87 12.22
C LEU A 72 1.60 -16.64 13.68
N PRO A 73 2.84 -16.19 13.95
CA PRO A 73 3.29 -15.96 15.33
C PRO A 73 2.53 -14.83 16.03
N SER A 74 2.18 -13.77 15.29
CA SER A 74 1.38 -12.64 15.79
C SER A 74 -0.08 -13.04 15.99
N LEU A 75 -0.61 -13.84 15.06
CA LEU A 75 -1.98 -14.34 15.05
C LEU A 75 -2.27 -15.23 16.27
N MET A 76 -1.31 -16.06 16.68
CA MET A 76 -1.42 -16.88 17.89
C MET A 76 -1.47 -16.09 19.19
N LYS A 77 -0.84 -14.92 19.24
CA LYS A 77 -0.88 -14.06 20.44
C LYS A 77 -2.27 -13.47 20.66
N GLN A 78 -3.05 -13.34 19.58
CA GLN A 78 -4.35 -12.68 19.59
C GLN A 78 -5.52 -13.67 19.67
N HIS A 79 -5.31 -14.93 19.28
CA HIS A 79 -6.37 -15.92 19.18
C HIS A 79 -6.03 -17.19 19.98
N PRO A 80 -6.91 -17.61 20.91
CA PRO A 80 -6.78 -18.91 21.58
C PRO A 80 -6.75 -20.07 20.58
N ILE A 81 -6.09 -21.16 20.98
CA ILE A 81 -6.05 -22.41 20.22
C ILE A 81 -7.48 -22.89 19.90
N GLY A 82 -7.69 -23.37 18.68
CA GLY A 82 -8.99 -23.84 18.20
C GLY A 82 -9.96 -22.73 17.76
N THR A 83 -9.57 -21.45 17.86
CA THR A 83 -10.37 -20.34 17.30
C THR A 83 -10.50 -20.49 15.79
N LYS A 84 -11.72 -20.32 15.27
CA LYS A 84 -11.96 -20.29 13.82
C LYS A 84 -11.53 -18.95 13.25
N ILE A 85 -10.31 -18.91 12.71
CA ILE A 85 -9.74 -17.73 12.05
C ILE A 85 -10.34 -17.54 10.66
N SER A 86 -10.79 -16.32 10.38
CA SER A 86 -11.33 -15.89 9.08
C SER A 86 -10.24 -15.31 8.18
N LYS A 87 -10.52 -15.25 6.85
CA LYS A 87 -9.63 -14.56 5.90
C LYS A 87 -9.41 -13.09 6.30
N ALA A 88 -10.46 -12.40 6.76
CA ALA A 88 -10.39 -11.01 7.20
C ALA A 88 -9.39 -10.81 8.36
N GLN A 89 -9.38 -11.71 9.34
CA GLN A 89 -8.44 -11.66 10.47
C GLN A 89 -6.98 -11.87 10.03
N ILE A 90 -6.75 -12.72 9.02
CA ILE A 90 -5.41 -12.87 8.42
C ILE A 90 -4.96 -11.56 7.75
N TYR A 91 -5.86 -10.93 6.98
CA TYR A 91 -5.57 -9.63 6.36
C TYR A 91 -5.32 -8.54 7.40
N GLU A 92 -6.12 -8.49 8.45
CA GLU A 92 -5.98 -7.53 9.54
C GLU A 92 -4.64 -7.70 10.26
N ALA A 93 -4.29 -8.91 10.68
CA ALA A 93 -3.01 -9.19 11.32
C ALA A 93 -1.81 -8.85 10.41
N PHE A 94 -1.93 -9.12 9.11
CA PHE A 94 -0.90 -8.77 8.14
C PHE A 94 -0.74 -7.26 7.98
N ASN A 95 -1.85 -6.55 7.81
CA ASN A 95 -1.86 -5.10 7.66
C ASN A 95 -1.28 -4.43 8.91
N GLU A 96 -1.65 -4.90 10.10
CA GLU A 96 -1.15 -4.36 11.36
C GLU A 96 0.36 -4.52 11.48
N GLN A 97 0.89 -5.72 11.20
CA GLN A 97 2.33 -5.98 11.21
C GLN A 97 3.07 -5.15 10.14
N TRP A 98 2.50 -5.04 8.93
CA TRP A 98 3.08 -4.25 7.84
C TRP A 98 3.14 -2.76 8.22
N ILE A 99 2.08 -2.22 8.81
CA ILE A 99 2.03 -0.83 9.28
C ILE A 99 3.04 -0.61 10.40
N ASP A 100 3.15 -1.52 11.37
CA ASP A 100 4.13 -1.39 12.46
C ASP A 100 5.56 -1.34 11.96
N ILE A 101 5.91 -2.15 10.96
CA ILE A 101 7.24 -2.12 10.32
C ILE A 101 7.50 -0.75 9.68
N HIS A 102 6.54 -0.20 8.94
CA HIS A 102 6.72 1.10 8.29
C HIS A 102 6.72 2.26 9.26
N VAL A 103 5.92 2.21 10.32
CA VAL A 103 5.96 3.19 11.41
C VAL A 103 7.34 3.21 12.06
N LYS A 104 7.92 2.04 12.37
CA LYS A 104 9.29 1.95 12.88
C LYS A 104 10.30 2.59 11.91
N ASN A 105 10.20 2.30 10.62
CA ASN A 105 11.07 2.87 9.60
C ASN A 105 10.96 4.40 9.52
N ILE A 106 9.74 4.94 9.55
CA ILE A 106 9.48 6.38 9.53
C ILE A 106 10.05 7.04 10.79
N VAL A 107 9.79 6.45 11.97
CA VAL A 107 10.32 6.95 13.25
C VAL A 107 11.84 6.99 13.24
N ASN A 108 12.49 5.92 12.76
CA ASN A 108 13.95 5.86 12.66
C ASN A 108 14.51 6.98 11.76
N LYS A 109 13.93 7.20 10.58
CA LYS A 109 14.39 8.26 9.67
C LYS A 109 14.12 9.66 10.19
N LEU A 110 12.98 9.89 10.83
CA LEU A 110 12.71 11.15 11.51
C LEU A 110 13.71 11.42 12.63
N SER A 111 14.13 10.37 13.35
CA SER A 111 15.13 10.50 14.40
C SER A 111 16.51 10.91 13.88
N GLU A 112 16.90 10.46 12.68
CA GLU A 112 18.13 10.92 11.99
C GLU A 112 18.08 12.43 11.73
N LEU A 113 16.88 12.98 11.49
CA LEU A 113 16.63 14.40 11.31
C LEU A 113 16.38 15.15 12.63
N ARG A 114 16.54 14.49 13.78
CA ARG A 114 16.23 15.00 15.13
C ARG A 114 14.76 15.41 15.31
N ILE A 115 13.87 14.87 14.50
CA ILE A 115 12.42 15.08 14.61
C ILE A 115 11.85 13.97 15.49
N GLN A 116 11.25 14.36 16.63
CA GLN A 116 10.56 13.42 17.51
C GLN A 116 9.05 13.50 17.28
N ILE A 117 8.47 12.42 16.79
CA ILE A 117 7.03 12.26 16.62
C ILE A 117 6.61 10.97 17.31
N SER A 118 5.43 10.99 17.94
CA SER A 118 4.85 9.80 18.56
C SER A 118 4.58 8.69 17.54
N PRO A 119 5.12 7.47 17.71
CA PRO A 119 4.85 6.34 16.83
C PRO A 119 3.34 6.04 16.70
N LYS A 120 2.58 6.22 17.80
CA LYS A 120 1.12 6.05 17.79
C LYS A 120 0.42 7.04 16.86
N LYS A 121 0.88 8.30 16.83
CA LYS A 121 0.33 9.33 15.94
C LYS A 121 0.65 9.01 14.47
N ILE A 122 1.88 8.59 14.17
CA ILE A 122 2.28 8.18 12.82
C ILE A 122 1.44 6.99 12.38
N LYS A 123 1.29 5.98 13.24
CA LYS A 123 0.48 4.80 12.96
C LYS A 123 -0.96 5.14 12.61
N LEU A 124 -1.62 5.95 13.45
CA LEU A 124 -3.01 6.38 13.21
C LEU A 124 -3.15 7.16 11.91
N ALA A 125 -2.27 8.14 11.67
CA ALA A 125 -2.30 8.94 10.45
C ALA A 125 -2.05 8.09 9.19
N PHE A 126 -1.11 7.15 9.26
CA PHE A 126 -0.77 6.26 8.15
C PHE A 126 -1.88 5.25 7.86
N GLN A 127 -2.48 4.66 8.90
CA GLN A 127 -3.67 3.81 8.78
C GLN A 127 -4.81 4.56 8.09
N GLN A 128 -5.15 5.76 8.57
CA GLN A 128 -6.22 6.57 7.99
C GLN A 128 -5.95 6.93 6.54
N TYR A 129 -4.71 7.29 6.21
CA TYR A 129 -4.31 7.60 4.83
C TYR A 129 -4.52 6.39 3.90
N CYS A 130 -4.00 5.22 4.28
CA CYS A 130 -4.12 3.99 3.50
C CYS A 130 -5.58 3.55 3.33
N GLN A 131 -6.38 3.65 4.39
CA GLN A 131 -7.81 3.31 4.36
C GLN A 131 -8.58 4.25 3.42
N ASN A 132 -8.40 5.56 3.55
CA ASN A 132 -9.08 6.54 2.71
C ASN A 132 -8.70 6.36 1.23
N LEU A 133 -7.40 6.22 0.94
CA LEU A 133 -6.94 6.02 -0.43
C LEU A 133 -7.45 4.70 -1.01
N GLY A 134 -7.33 3.60 -0.26
CA GLY A 134 -7.79 2.28 -0.71
C GLY A 134 -9.30 2.23 -0.94
N PHE A 135 -10.08 2.90 -0.09
CA PHE A 135 -11.52 3.00 -0.25
C PHE A 135 -11.90 3.80 -1.51
N GLU A 136 -11.25 4.94 -1.75
CA GLU A 136 -11.48 5.69 -2.99
C GLU A 136 -11.05 4.90 -4.23
N MET A 137 -9.89 4.24 -4.21
CA MET A 137 -9.44 3.34 -5.29
C MET A 137 -10.48 2.27 -5.62
N PHE A 138 -11.07 1.66 -4.59
CA PHE A 138 -12.14 0.69 -4.74
C PHE A 138 -13.41 1.31 -5.36
N MET A 139 -13.88 2.44 -4.82
CA MET A 139 -15.09 3.11 -5.30
C MET A 139 -14.98 3.59 -6.76
N GLN A 140 -13.77 3.97 -7.17
CA GLN A 140 -13.48 4.42 -8.53
C GLN A 140 -13.19 3.26 -9.50
N GLY A 141 -13.07 2.03 -9.00
CA GLY A 141 -12.66 0.87 -9.80
C GLY A 141 -11.21 0.94 -10.30
N ASN A 142 -10.38 1.80 -9.69
CA ASN A 142 -9.00 2.06 -10.09
C ASN A 142 -8.04 1.34 -9.15
N GLN A 143 -7.24 0.43 -9.70
CA GLN A 143 -6.23 -0.30 -8.92
C GLN A 143 -4.89 0.44 -8.80
N VAL A 144 -4.76 1.58 -9.48
CA VAL A 144 -3.53 2.38 -9.53
C VAL A 144 -3.89 3.84 -9.28
N ALA A 145 -3.22 4.45 -8.30
CA ALA A 145 -3.24 5.88 -8.06
C ALA A 145 -1.90 6.47 -8.50
N THR A 146 -1.92 7.47 -9.37
CA THR A 146 -0.72 8.13 -9.90
C THR A 146 -0.70 9.58 -9.47
N GLU A 147 0.45 10.05 -9.02
CA GLU A 147 0.67 11.48 -8.86
C GLU A 147 0.81 12.10 -10.26
N ASN A 148 -0.16 12.93 -10.65
CA ASN A 148 -0.06 13.69 -11.88
C ASN A 148 0.97 14.83 -11.71
N ASP A 149 2.09 14.73 -12.42
CA ASP A 149 3.17 15.73 -12.46
C ASP A 149 2.79 17.04 -13.20
N TYR A 150 1.51 17.25 -13.50
CA TYR A 150 1.03 18.49 -14.11
C TYR A 150 1.15 19.65 -13.12
N LYS A 151 2.36 20.21 -13.05
CA LYS A 151 2.58 21.61 -12.72
C LYS A 151 1.80 22.42 -13.76
N VAL A 152 0.55 22.75 -13.46
CA VAL A 152 -0.02 23.95 -14.04
C VAL A 152 0.85 25.07 -13.52
N TYR A 153 1.80 25.51 -14.34
CA TYR A 153 2.36 26.82 -14.19
C TYR A 153 1.15 27.77 -14.23
N GLU A 154 0.71 28.28 -13.08
CA GLU A 154 -0.01 29.55 -13.03
C GLU A 154 0.97 30.66 -13.49
N LYS A 155 1.39 30.62 -14.75
CA LYS A 155 1.66 31.83 -15.51
C LYS A 155 0.31 32.20 -16.07
N ASP A 156 -0.35 33.15 -15.40
CA ASP A 156 -1.31 34.11 -15.96
C ASP A 156 -2.17 34.81 -14.89
N LYS A 157 -1.73 34.84 -13.62
CA LYS A 157 -1.93 36.06 -12.82
C LYS A 157 -0.87 37.09 -13.21
N ILE A 158 -1.02 37.62 -14.42
CA ILE A 158 -0.49 38.93 -14.76
C ILE A 158 -1.08 39.89 -13.72
N TRP A 159 -0.24 40.35 -12.80
CA TRP A 159 -0.53 41.55 -12.02
C TRP A 159 -0.81 42.67 -13.04
N LYS A 160 -2.08 42.93 -13.32
CA LYS A 160 -2.52 44.23 -13.83
C LYS A 160 -2.36 45.21 -12.68
N THR A 161 -1.12 45.62 -12.45
CA THR A 161 -0.82 46.88 -11.80
C THR A 161 -1.42 47.96 -12.71
N LYS A 162 -2.36 48.72 -12.16
CA LYS A 162 -2.99 49.85 -12.83
C LYS A 162 -1.91 50.83 -13.31
N SER A 163 -1.92 51.14 -14.60
CA SER A 163 -1.49 52.46 -15.09
C SER A 163 -2.53 52.90 -16.11
N GLU A 164 -3.01 54.12 -15.91
CA GLU A 164 -3.96 54.80 -16.77
C GLU A 164 -3.35 55.07 -18.16
N ASP A 165 -4.27 55.19 -19.11
CA ASP A 165 -4.19 55.84 -20.41
C ASP A 165 -3.99 55.03 -21.72
N GLU A 166 -4.91 55.39 -22.61
CA GLU A 166 -5.04 55.24 -24.07
C GLU A 166 -5.80 54.04 -24.69
N LYS A 167 -6.99 54.42 -25.20
CA LYS A 167 -7.88 53.79 -26.18
C LYS A 167 -7.17 53.02 -27.30
N LEU A 168 -7.73 51.86 -27.66
CA LEU A 168 -8.25 51.56 -29.00
C LEU A 168 -9.00 50.22 -29.02
N GLU A 169 -10.22 50.22 -29.57
CA GLU A 169 -11.08 49.06 -29.79
C GLU A 169 -10.62 48.26 -31.02
N ILE A 170 -10.57 46.91 -30.94
CA ILE A 170 -10.98 45.98 -32.02
C ILE A 170 -11.50 44.67 -31.38
N LYS A 171 -12.70 44.26 -31.80
CA LYS A 171 -13.40 42.99 -31.48
C LYS A 171 -12.84 41.82 -32.30
N GLU A 172 -12.78 40.60 -31.74
CA GLU A 172 -13.49 39.41 -32.27
C GLU A 172 -13.05 38.07 -31.61
N ASN A 173 -14.04 37.36 -31.08
CA ASN A 173 -14.27 35.92 -31.14
C ASN A 173 -13.08 34.95 -30.97
N GLN A 174 -12.86 34.50 -29.73
CA GLN A 174 -12.61 33.08 -29.47
C GLN A 174 -13.49 32.62 -28.31
N SER A 175 -14.40 31.71 -28.61
CA SER A 175 -15.16 30.93 -27.64
C SER A 175 -14.17 30.13 -26.79
N ASN A 176 -13.77 30.70 -25.65
CA ASN A 176 -13.10 29.96 -24.60
C ASN A 176 -14.13 29.03 -23.95
N THR A 177 -14.38 27.90 -24.59
CA THR A 177 -15.00 26.76 -23.93
C THR A 177 -13.99 26.26 -22.90
N THR A 178 -14.01 26.87 -21.71
CA THR A 178 -13.27 26.40 -20.55
C THR A 178 -13.89 25.08 -20.16
N VAL A 179 -13.41 23.98 -20.75
CA VAL A 179 -13.68 22.64 -20.24
C VAL A 179 -13.10 22.64 -18.82
N PRO A 180 -13.91 22.48 -17.76
CA PRO A 180 -13.36 22.39 -16.42
C PRO A 180 -12.51 21.12 -16.39
N LYS A 181 -11.18 21.28 -16.40
CA LYS A 181 -10.24 20.16 -16.25
C LYS A 181 -10.59 19.51 -14.92
N LYS A 182 -11.16 18.30 -14.96
CA LYS A 182 -11.40 17.49 -13.76
C LYS A 182 -10.07 17.43 -13.00
N GLN A 183 -10.05 18.07 -11.83
CA GLN A 183 -8.93 17.95 -10.93
C GLN A 183 -8.74 16.48 -10.64
N ASP A 184 -7.51 16.00 -10.78
CA ASP A 184 -7.19 14.60 -10.51
C ASP A 184 -7.66 14.26 -9.10
N ILE A 185 -8.51 13.25 -8.97
CA ILE A 185 -9.08 12.80 -7.70
C ILE A 185 -7.99 12.36 -6.71
N TRP A 186 -6.80 11.99 -7.23
CA TRP A 186 -5.66 11.62 -6.42
C TRP A 186 -4.89 12.82 -5.85
N TYR A 187 -5.16 14.03 -6.34
CA TYR A 187 -4.48 15.26 -5.92
C TYR A 187 -4.52 15.45 -4.40
N GLN A 188 -5.65 15.15 -3.76
CA GLN A 188 -5.81 15.29 -2.30
C GLN A 188 -4.90 14.36 -1.48
N TYR A 189 -4.47 13.23 -2.03
CA TYR A 189 -3.60 12.27 -1.35
C TYR A 189 -2.12 12.60 -1.54
N PHE A 190 -1.75 13.17 -2.70
CA PHE A 190 -0.35 13.45 -3.04
C PHE A 190 0.10 14.90 -2.78
N ASN A 191 -0.80 15.89 -2.88
CA ASN A 191 -0.45 17.32 -2.81
C ASN A 191 -0.78 18.03 -1.50
N GLY A 192 -1.34 17.33 -0.50
CA GLY A 192 -1.58 17.91 0.82
C GLY A 192 -0.29 18.41 1.48
N ASP A 193 -0.38 19.43 2.35
CA ASP A 193 0.65 19.78 3.36
C ASP A 193 0.76 18.70 4.45
N SER A 194 0.72 17.45 4.00
CA SER A 194 0.85 16.24 4.78
C SER A 194 2.33 16.01 5.08
N ILE A 195 2.59 15.37 6.22
CA ILE A 195 3.90 14.84 6.63
C ILE A 195 4.60 14.08 5.47
N ALA A 196 3.86 13.56 4.48
CA ALA A 196 4.38 13.01 3.24
C ALA A 196 5.38 13.93 2.49
N LYS A 197 5.13 15.25 2.41
CA LYS A 197 6.07 16.21 1.79
C LYS A 197 7.41 16.32 2.52
N TYR A 198 7.43 16.01 3.82
CA TYR A 198 8.61 16.10 4.68
C TYR A 198 9.31 14.74 4.87
N VAL A 199 8.60 13.63 4.68
CA VAL A 199 9.10 12.25 4.83
C VAL A 199 9.54 11.63 3.49
N LEU A 200 9.03 12.12 2.37
CA LEU A 200 9.37 11.65 1.03
C LEU A 200 10.04 12.78 0.24
N ARG A 201 11.37 12.77 0.14
CA ARG A 201 12.08 13.66 -0.78
C ARG A 201 12.06 13.02 -2.16
N LYS A 202 11.46 13.69 -3.14
CA LYS A 202 11.57 13.32 -4.56
C LYS A 202 13.03 13.52 -4.99
N VAL A 203 13.72 12.44 -5.36
CA VAL A 203 15.13 12.48 -5.83
C VAL A 203 15.22 12.36 -7.36
N GLY A 204 14.09 12.34 -8.07
CA GLY A 204 14.01 12.31 -9.52
C GLY A 204 12.68 11.74 -10.04
N ASP A 205 12.62 11.45 -11.34
CA ASP A 205 11.42 10.90 -12.00
C ASP A 205 10.98 9.59 -11.33
N ASN A 206 9.82 9.64 -10.67
CA ASN A 206 9.16 8.53 -9.96
C ASN A 206 10.03 7.80 -8.91
N LYS A 207 11.06 8.46 -8.38
CA LYS A 207 11.92 7.92 -7.30
C LYS A 207 11.71 8.71 -6.02
N TYR A 208 11.07 8.06 -5.06
CA TYR A 208 10.97 8.56 -3.69
C TYR A 208 12.05 7.90 -2.86
N GLN A 209 12.89 8.73 -2.26
CA GLN A 209 13.77 8.31 -1.19
C GLN A 209 13.25 8.95 0.09
N PHE A 210 13.37 8.20 1.18
CA PHE A 210 13.18 8.79 2.49
C PHE A 210 14.49 9.41 2.95
#